data_AF-A0A7S4JJE7-F1
#
_entry.id   AF-A0A7S4JJE7-F1
#
_cell.length_a   1.000
_cell.length_b   1.000
_cell.length_c   1.000
_cell.angle_alpha   90.00
_cell.angle_beta   90.00
_cell.angle_gamma   90.00
#
_symmetry.space_group_name_H-M   'P 1'
#
loop_
_entity.id
_entity.type
_entity.pdbx_description
1 polymer ?
#
loop_
_entity_poly.entity_id
_entity_poly.type
_entity_poly.pdbx_seq_one_letter_code
_entity_poly.pdbx_strand_id
1 'polypeptide(L)'
;MGSRLSIPPFYIAFALAPLASNASELLASFAYASKKTKKTITVSLAALEGAACMNNTFCLAIFMGLIYFKQLAWKFSAETVTILLIELCVAALAVQETQRQLHAVVLLLMFPASIALVAGLEAVGFD
;
A
#
# COMPACT_ATOMS: atom_id res chain seq x y z
N MET A 1 -7.63 -5.72 24.80
CA MET A 1 -8.62 -4.74 24.28
C MET A 1 -9.27 -5.13 22.94
N GLY A 2 -9.14 -6.39 22.45
CA GLY A 2 -9.69 -6.83 21.16
C GLY A 2 -11.03 -7.59 21.20
N SER A 3 -11.64 -7.79 22.37
CA SER A 3 -12.84 -8.64 22.54
C SER A 3 -14.18 -7.89 22.49
N ARG A 4 -14.18 -6.60 22.13
CA ARG A 4 -15.38 -5.73 22.17
C ARG A 4 -15.91 -5.29 20.80
N LEU A 5 -15.14 -5.50 19.74
CA LEU A 5 -15.59 -5.37 18.35
C LEU A 5 -15.51 -6.78 17.76
N SER A 6 -16.60 -7.33 17.22
CA SER A 6 -16.62 -8.61 16.50
C SER A 6 -15.86 -8.55 15.15
N ILE A 7 -14.71 -7.85 15.13
CA ILE A 7 -13.82 -7.69 14.00
C ILE A 7 -12.51 -8.39 14.40
N PRO A 8 -12.01 -9.34 13.59
CA PRO A 8 -10.81 -10.08 13.93
C PRO A 8 -9.63 -9.11 14.18
N PRO A 9 -8.82 -9.34 15.24
CA PRO A 9 -7.67 -8.49 15.56
C PRO A 9 -6.71 -8.29 14.38
N PHE A 10 -6.66 -9.26 13.48
CA PHE A 10 -5.94 -9.20 12.23
C PHE A 10 -6.34 -8.01 11.34
N TYR A 11 -7.64 -7.77 11.11
CA TYR A 11 -8.11 -6.64 10.29
C TYR A 11 -7.84 -5.30 10.96
N ILE A 12 -7.97 -5.26 12.28
CA ILE A 12 -7.65 -4.07 13.07
C ILE A 12 -6.16 -3.76 12.96
N ALA A 13 -5.30 -4.76 13.10
CA ALA A 13 -3.85 -4.62 12.93
C ALA A 13 -3.49 -4.23 11.48
N PHE A 14 -4.15 -4.82 10.48
CA PHE A 14 -3.90 -4.54 9.06
C PHE A 14 -4.26 -3.11 8.66
N ALA A 15 -5.31 -2.52 9.26
CA ALA A 15 -5.67 -1.12 9.03
C ALA A 15 -4.86 -0.16 9.91
N LEU A 16 -4.67 -0.48 11.19
CA LEU A 16 -3.99 0.43 12.14
C LEU A 16 -2.47 0.42 12.00
N ALA A 17 -1.84 -0.69 11.63
CA ALA A 17 -0.38 -0.76 11.50
C ALA A 17 0.16 0.21 10.43
N PRO A 18 -0.35 0.25 9.19
CA PRO A 18 0.09 1.23 8.21
C PRO A 18 -0.33 2.65 8.58
N LEU A 19 -1.49 2.83 9.24
CA LEU A 19 -1.90 4.15 9.71
C LEU A 19 -0.95 4.68 10.77
N ALA A 20 -0.61 3.87 11.77
CA ALA A 20 0.27 4.24 12.88
C ALA A 20 1.72 4.42 12.41
N SER A 21 2.21 3.54 11.54
CA SER A 21 3.58 3.61 11.02
C SER A 21 3.82 4.84 10.16
N ASN A 22 2.81 5.29 9.40
CA ASN A 22 2.94 6.43 8.47
C ASN A 22 2.19 7.70 8.95
N ALA A 23 1.58 7.70 10.14
CA ALA A 23 0.75 8.81 10.64
C ALA A 23 1.53 10.13 10.75
N SER A 24 2.75 10.07 11.28
CA SER A 24 3.58 11.26 11.49
C SER A 24 3.95 11.95 10.18
N GLU A 25 4.27 11.16 9.14
CA GLU A 25 4.58 11.65 7.80
C GLU A 25 3.33 12.23 7.11
N LEU A 26 2.17 11.58 7.30
CA LEU A 26 0.90 12.05 6.78
C LEU A 26 0.48 13.38 7.42
N LEU A 27 0.58 13.50 8.76
CA LEU A 27 0.25 14.73 9.48
C LEU A 27 1.21 15.87 9.14
N ALA A 28 2.50 15.59 9.01
CA ALA A 28 3.49 16.59 8.59
C ALA A 28 3.21 17.08 7.16
N SER A 29 2.94 16.16 6.24
CA SER A 29 2.60 16.48 4.85
C SER A 29 1.30 17.26 4.75
N PHE A 30 0.30 16.93 5.57
CA PHE A 30 -0.97 17.66 5.66
C PHE A 30 -0.77 19.08 6.21
N ALA A 31 -0.02 19.24 7.30
CA ALA A 31 0.29 20.54 7.87
C ALA A 31 1.04 21.43 6.88
N TYR A 32 1.95 20.85 6.09
CA TYR A 32 2.66 21.55 5.03
C TYR A 32 1.73 21.93 3.85
N ALA A 33 0.85 21.02 3.43
CA ALA A 33 -0.13 21.26 2.37
C ALA A 33 -1.18 22.32 2.77
N SER A 34 -1.47 22.46 4.06
CA SER A 34 -2.41 23.46 4.62
C SER A 34 -2.00 24.91 4.36
N LYS A 35 -0.75 25.16 3.94
CA LYS A 35 -0.29 26.47 3.44
C LYS A 35 -0.91 26.88 2.09
N LYS A 36 -1.65 25.97 1.42
CA LYS A 36 -2.47 26.19 0.20
C LYS A 36 -1.74 26.83 -0.98
N THR A 37 -0.42 26.68 -1.07
CA THR A 37 0.35 27.12 -2.24
C THR A 37 0.57 25.95 -3.20
N LYS A 38 0.73 26.23 -4.50
CA LYS A 38 1.05 25.18 -5.49
C LYS A 38 2.32 24.41 -5.11
N LYS A 39 3.38 25.11 -4.71
CA LYS A 39 4.64 24.48 -4.26
C LYS A 39 4.41 23.57 -3.05
N THR A 40 3.71 24.05 -2.03
CA THR A 40 3.52 23.26 -0.79
C THR A 40 2.68 22.02 -1.03
N ILE A 41 1.64 22.11 -1.88
CA ILE A 41 0.81 20.96 -2.25
C ILE A 41 1.62 19.93 -3.05
N THR A 42 2.37 20.37 -4.06
CA THR A 42 3.19 19.47 -4.89
C THR A 42 4.25 18.76 -4.07
N VAL A 43 4.95 19.48 -3.18
CA VAL A 43 5.99 18.88 -2.32
C VAL A 43 5.37 17.91 -1.30
N SER A 44 4.22 18.23 -0.70
CA SER A 44 3.51 17.28 0.17
C SER A 44 3.08 16.01 -0.56
N LEU A 45 2.57 16.14 -1.78
CA LEU A 45 2.19 15.00 -2.62
C LEU A 45 3.40 14.13 -2.95
N ALA A 46 4.49 14.73 -3.43
CA ALA A 46 5.72 14.01 -3.76
C ALA A 46 6.33 13.30 -2.53
N ALA A 47 6.25 13.92 -1.35
CA ALA A 47 6.72 13.31 -0.10
C ALA A 47 5.86 12.09 0.29
N LEU A 48 4.52 12.23 0.24
CA LEU A 48 3.59 11.13 0.53
C LEU A 48 3.75 9.97 -0.46
N GLU A 49 3.90 10.29 -1.73
CA GLU A 49 4.09 9.32 -2.80
C GLU A 49 5.43 8.60 -2.67
N GLY A 50 6.51 9.34 -2.40
CA GLY A 50 7.83 8.77 -2.12
C GLY A 50 7.81 7.85 -0.90
N ALA A 51 7.15 8.26 0.19
CA ALA A 51 7.00 7.43 1.38
C ALA A 51 6.21 6.14 1.10
N ALA A 52 5.11 6.24 0.36
CA ALA A 52 4.30 5.09 -0.05
C ALA A 52 5.11 4.11 -0.91
N CYS A 53 5.76 4.60 -1.98
CA CYS A 53 6.58 3.78 -2.87
C CYS A 53 7.74 3.10 -2.12
N MET A 54 8.39 3.82 -1.21
CA MET A 54 9.53 3.29 -0.46
C MET A 54 9.10 2.22 0.55
N ASN A 55 7.99 2.46 1.28
CA ASN A 55 7.46 1.50 2.25
C ASN A 55 7.02 0.21 1.55
N ASN A 56 6.23 0.33 0.50
CA ASN A 56 5.76 -0.78 -0.31
C ASN A 56 6.92 -1.61 -0.89
N THR A 57 7.82 -0.99 -1.65
CA THR A 57 8.91 -1.70 -2.35
C THR A 57 9.87 -2.37 -1.37
N PHE A 58 10.13 -1.74 -0.22
CA PHE A 58 10.97 -2.30 0.83
C PHE A 58 10.30 -3.49 1.50
N CYS A 59 9.00 -3.41 1.76
CA CYS A 59 8.23 -4.50 2.35
C CYS A 59 8.19 -5.72 1.42
N LEU A 60 7.98 -5.50 0.11
CA LEU A 60 8.09 -6.54 -0.92
C LEU A 60 9.49 -7.18 -0.93
N ALA A 61 10.54 -6.36 -0.91
CA ALA A 61 11.92 -6.86 -0.91
C ALA A 61 12.22 -7.73 0.32
N ILE A 62 11.76 -7.32 1.51
CA ILE A 62 11.86 -8.11 2.74
C ILE A 62 11.08 -9.42 2.60
N PHE A 63 9.85 -9.36 2.09
CA PHE A 63 8.99 -10.53 1.94
C PHE A 63 9.62 -11.58 1.00
N MET A 64 10.09 -11.15 -0.17
CA MET A 64 10.83 -12.00 -1.11
C MET A 64 12.13 -12.54 -0.52
N GLY A 65 12.89 -11.70 0.18
CA GLY A 65 14.11 -12.10 0.87
C GLY A 65 13.85 -13.20 1.90
N LEU A 66 12.79 -13.07 2.70
CA LEU A 66 12.39 -14.09 3.67
C LEU A 66 12.01 -15.40 3.00
N ILE A 67 11.22 -15.37 1.92
CA ILE A 67 10.87 -16.59 1.15
C ILE A 67 12.13 -17.28 0.65
N TYR A 68 13.06 -16.53 0.05
CA TYR A 68 14.30 -17.06 -0.50
C TYR A 68 15.22 -17.68 0.58
N PHE A 69 15.50 -16.94 1.66
CA PHE A 69 16.44 -17.38 2.70
C PHE A 69 15.86 -18.46 3.63
N LYS A 70 14.55 -18.45 3.87
CA LYS A 70 13.90 -19.45 4.74
C LYS A 70 13.45 -20.70 3.99
N GLN A 71 13.64 -20.78 2.67
CA GLN A 71 13.19 -21.88 1.81
C GLN A 71 11.71 -22.21 2.09
N LEU A 72 10.89 -21.17 2.31
CA LEU A 72 9.47 -21.36 2.57
C LEU A 72 8.84 -21.97 1.32
N ALA A 73 8.01 -23.00 1.50
CA ALA A 73 7.24 -23.56 0.41
C ALA A 73 6.41 -22.45 -0.24
N TRP A 74 6.52 -22.31 -1.55
CA TRP A 74 5.80 -21.32 -2.34
C TRP A 74 4.30 -21.66 -2.32
N LYS A 75 3.62 -21.19 -1.27
CA LYS A 75 2.21 -21.43 -0.96
C LYS A 75 1.34 -20.17 -0.96
N PHE A 76 1.97 -19.04 -1.29
CA PHE A 76 1.35 -17.72 -1.31
C PHE A 76 1.67 -17.02 -2.63
N SER A 77 1.62 -17.79 -3.71
CA SER A 77 1.85 -17.34 -5.08
C SER A 77 0.82 -16.29 -5.48
N ALA A 78 -0.45 -16.52 -5.13
CA ALA A 78 -1.53 -15.61 -5.45
C ALA A 78 -1.34 -14.23 -4.79
N GLU A 79 -1.01 -14.19 -3.51
CA GLU A 79 -0.78 -12.94 -2.80
C GLU A 79 0.48 -12.24 -3.31
N THR A 80 1.55 -13.00 -3.54
CA THR A 80 2.81 -12.43 -4.04
C THR A 80 2.65 -11.80 -5.42
N VAL A 81 1.99 -12.49 -6.35
CA VAL A 81 1.70 -11.98 -7.69
C VAL A 81 0.78 -10.76 -7.62
N THR A 82 -0.23 -10.79 -6.75
CA THR A 82 -1.14 -9.65 -6.57
C THR A 82 -0.41 -8.41 -6.05
N ILE A 83 0.42 -8.56 -5.02
CA ILE A 83 1.21 -7.47 -4.44
C ILE A 83 2.14 -6.91 -5.52
N LEU A 84 2.88 -7.75 -6.23
CA LEU A 84 3.78 -7.33 -7.31
C LEU A 84 3.06 -6.53 -8.40
N LEU A 85 1.89 -7.01 -8.84
CA LEU A 85 1.13 -6.38 -9.92
C LEU A 85 0.62 -5.00 -9.49
N ILE A 86 0.11 -4.90 -8.25
CA ILE A 86 -0.36 -3.64 -7.69
C ILE A 86 0.79 -2.67 -7.47
N GLU A 87 1.92 -3.13 -6.97
CA GLU A 87 3.12 -2.32 -6.81
C GLU A 87 3.54 -1.67 -8.12
N LEU A 88 3.52 -2.46 -9.21
CA LEU A 88 3.94 -2.02 -10.53
C LEU A 88 2.94 -1.01 -11.13
N CYS A 89 1.64 -1.21 -10.89
CA CYS A 89 0.61 -0.23 -11.24
C CYS A 89 0.76 1.08 -10.45
N VAL A 90 1.01 1.01 -9.14
CA VAL A 90 1.24 2.19 -8.29
C VAL A 90 2.50 2.93 -8.73
N ALA A 91 3.58 2.21 -9.02
CA ALA A 91 4.82 2.78 -9.54
C ALA A 91 4.62 3.46 -10.90
N ALA A 92 3.84 2.86 -11.81
CA ALA A 92 3.53 3.47 -13.10
C ALA A 92 2.72 4.77 -12.97
N LEU A 93 1.79 4.85 -12.00
CA LEU A 93 1.04 6.06 -11.68
C LEU A 93 1.93 7.12 -11.01
N ALA A 94 2.88 6.68 -10.18
CA ALA A 94 3.82 7.56 -9.48
C ALA A 94 4.80 8.26 -10.43
N VAL A 95 5.29 7.55 -11.45
CA VAL A 95 6.22 8.10 -12.45
C VAL A 95 5.58 9.22 -13.31
N GLN A 96 4.26 9.42 -13.25
CA GLN A 96 3.61 10.47 -14.03
C GLN A 96 3.91 11.88 -13.51
N GLU A 97 4.36 12.75 -14.42
CA GLU A 97 4.71 14.15 -14.17
C GLU A 97 3.57 14.99 -13.58
N THR A 98 2.30 14.59 -13.77
CA THR A 98 1.11 15.34 -13.30
C THR A 98 0.24 14.47 -12.39
N GLN A 99 0.35 14.71 -11.08
CA GLN A 99 -0.50 14.09 -10.07
C GLN A 99 -1.85 14.81 -10.00
N ARG A 100 -2.86 14.27 -10.70
CA ARG A 100 -4.25 14.73 -10.70
C ARG A 100 -5.06 14.07 -9.57
N GLN A 101 -6.15 14.69 -9.10
CA GLN A 101 -7.01 14.08 -8.07
C GLN A 101 -7.61 12.72 -8.45
N LEU A 102 -7.70 12.43 -9.76
CA LEU A 102 -8.11 11.12 -10.26
C LEU A 102 -7.13 10.00 -9.85
N HIS A 103 -5.82 10.28 -9.80
CA HIS A 103 -4.83 9.29 -9.36
C HIS A 103 -5.06 8.90 -7.91
N ALA A 104 -5.44 9.84 -7.04
CA ALA A 104 -5.79 9.56 -5.65
C ALA A 104 -7.01 8.63 -5.53
N VAL A 105 -8.05 8.83 -6.38
CA VAL A 105 -9.22 7.94 -6.41
C VAL A 105 -8.85 6.56 -6.94
N VAL A 106 -8.01 6.48 -7.98
CA VAL A 106 -7.52 5.21 -8.53
C VAL A 106 -6.71 4.44 -7.49
N LEU A 107 -5.76 5.10 -6.81
CA LEU A 107 -4.97 4.49 -5.74
C LEU A 107 -5.84 3.99 -4.58
N LEU A 108 -6.87 4.75 -4.20
CA LEU A 108 -7.82 4.34 -3.16
C LEU A 108 -8.64 3.11 -3.59
N LEU A 109 -9.02 3.01 -4.87
CA LEU A 109 -9.74 1.85 -5.42
C LEU A 109 -8.85 0.64 -5.67
N MET A 110 -7.53 0.82 -5.79
CA MET A 110 -6.60 -0.30 -5.93
C MET A 110 -6.55 -1.19 -4.68
N PHE A 111 -6.82 -0.64 -3.50
CA PHE A 111 -6.88 -1.43 -2.27
C PHE A 111 -8.02 -2.47 -2.25
N PRO A 112 -9.30 -2.12 -2.47
CA PRO A 112 -10.34 -3.14 -2.60
C PRO A 112 -10.16 -4.03 -3.84
N ALA A 113 -9.56 -3.50 -4.91
CA ALA A 113 -9.23 -4.31 -6.09
C ALA A 113 -8.18 -5.39 -5.78
N SER A 114 -7.20 -5.12 -4.88
CA SER A 114 -6.22 -6.12 -4.45
C SER A 114 -6.88 -7.33 -3.81
N ILE A 115 -7.81 -7.07 -2.90
CA ILE A 115 -8.54 -8.11 -2.18
C ILE A 115 -9.38 -8.94 -3.15
N ALA A 116 -10.05 -8.27 -4.10
CA ALA A 116 -10.81 -8.96 -5.14
C ALA A 116 -9.91 -9.82 -6.06
N LEU A 117 -8.70 -9.34 -6.36
CA LEU A 117 -7.74 -10.04 -7.23
C LEU A 117 -7.16 -11.27 -6.53
N VAL A 118 -6.80 -11.18 -5.24
CA VAL A 118 -6.42 -12.34 -4.42
C VAL A 118 -7.54 -13.37 -4.39
N ALA A 119 -8.76 -12.95 -4.03
CA ALA A 119 -9.91 -13.85 -3.97
C ALA A 119 -10.22 -14.52 -5.33
N GLY A 120 -10.01 -13.79 -6.42
CA GLY A 120 -10.14 -14.32 -7.79
C GLY A 120 -9.06 -15.35 -8.12
N LEU A 121 -7.79 -15.09 -7.78
CA LEU A 121 -6.70 -16.04 -8.04
C LEU A 121 -6.82 -17.32 -7.20
N GLU A 122 -7.20 -17.19 -5.92
CA GLU A 122 -7.48 -18.34 -5.06
C GLU A 122 -8.64 -19.18 -5.61
N ALA A 123 -9.70 -18.54 -6.12
CA ALA A 123 -10.84 -19.25 -6.72
C ALA A 123 -10.48 -20.04 -8.00
N VAL A 124 -9.40 -19.65 -8.69
CA VAL A 124 -8.88 -20.33 -9.90
C VAL A 124 -7.87 -21.44 -9.52
N GLY A 125 -7.55 -21.60 -8.23
CA GLY A 125 -6.66 -22.64 -7.73
C GLY A 125 -5.17 -22.26 -7.76
N PHE A 126 -4.87 -20.97 -7.82
CA PHE A 126 -3.52 -20.45 -7.63
C PHE A 126 -3.28 -20.31 -6.12
N ASP A 127 -2.48 -21.20 -5.53
CA ASP A 127 -1.99 -21.16 -4.13
C ASP A 127 -0.62 -20.47 -4.10
#